data_AF-A0A377G9M9-F1
#
_entry.id   AF-A0A377G9M9-F1
#
_cell.length_a   1.000
_cell.length_b   1.000
_cell.length_c   1.000
_cell.angle_alpha   90.00
_cell.angle_beta   90.00
_cell.angle_gamma   90.00
#
_symmetry.space_group_name_H-M   'P 1'
#
loop_
_entity.id
_entity.type
_entity.pdbx_description
1 polymer ?
#
loop_
_entity_poly.entity_id
_entity_poly.type
_entity_poly.pdbx_seq_one_letter_code
_entity_poly.pdbx_strand_id
1 'polypeptide(L)'
;MTFTPPAFATFRVNTLNLETNYSILLGRYTIIDSALSDGSSAIQPSSLEVLIARTNEVLKCKSGRDSQIEVFNLLVNELRQIPKENKELAKQGALFLLGALIHRYFRLIKEYDDYNAYASWTYWAKCQVTDCKLFLAIRRALKFKELDVLKKICIEESTSKKFNPADLDKKFRKDDLQILDVVTIVKALEVFRDNMFMEDKDKVQRYMNYPHFAKDENFKSYLEDIIITQSQRGAQLLHRFKAINFIRSLAEGIEKEHQQIEMELEKWCKAVAKEHKNFSTFRNLNDVAINESIMKHVESEKARNRIFDLFYTPLVQENLETLDHPTFLAKMKECYDSKCSYILFGGYALLLQQSEALGYDLMFTIQQVLGETSKELTKEDRLNGLKFLKQFLEIESNVALDYEFFDGKSCMNTLIARAEVALSKEEVKEETTVLTL
;
A
#
# COMPACT_ATOMS: atom_id res chain seq x y z
N MET A 1 -26.55 -11.27 10.46
CA MET A 1 -25.39 -11.51 9.57
C MET A 1 -25.34 -12.96 9.15
N THR A 2 -25.38 -13.17 7.83
CA THR A 2 -25.22 -14.48 7.20
C THR A 2 -23.78 -14.74 6.78
N PHE A 3 -22.99 -13.67 6.58
CA PHE A 3 -21.58 -13.75 6.28
C PHE A 3 -20.74 -13.81 7.57
N THR A 4 -19.78 -14.73 7.60
CA THR A 4 -18.78 -14.82 8.66
C THR A 4 -17.41 -14.54 8.04
N PRO A 5 -16.73 -13.44 8.38
CA PRO A 5 -15.41 -13.15 7.86
C PRO A 5 -14.39 -14.21 8.31
N PRO A 6 -13.27 -14.37 7.59
CA PRO A 6 -12.19 -15.25 8.03
C PRO A 6 -11.69 -14.88 9.44
N ALA A 7 -11.10 -15.86 10.14
CA ALA A 7 -10.47 -15.62 11.43
C ALA A 7 -9.43 -14.48 11.32
N PHE A 8 -9.37 -13.61 12.32
CA PHE A 8 -8.65 -12.33 12.24
C PHE A 8 -7.18 -12.51 11.84
N ALA A 9 -6.49 -13.50 12.42
CA ALA A 9 -5.10 -13.79 12.08
C ALA A 9 -4.90 -14.07 10.57
N THR A 10 -5.77 -14.91 9.97
CA THR A 10 -5.74 -15.22 8.54
C THR A 10 -6.16 -14.02 7.70
N PHE A 11 -7.23 -13.33 8.10
CA PHE A 11 -7.75 -12.18 7.37
C PHE A 11 -6.72 -11.06 7.30
N ARG A 12 -6.07 -10.73 8.42
CA ARG A 12 -4.98 -9.75 8.52
C ARG A 12 -3.84 -10.11 7.58
N VAL A 13 -3.34 -11.35 7.61
CA VAL A 13 -2.24 -11.77 6.72
C VAL A 13 -2.64 -11.63 5.25
N ASN A 14 -3.85 -12.03 4.88
CA ASN A 14 -4.36 -11.87 3.52
C ASN A 14 -4.48 -10.39 3.12
N THR A 15 -4.93 -9.53 4.04
CA THR A 15 -4.98 -8.07 3.85
C THR A 15 -3.59 -7.46 3.66
N LEU A 16 -2.60 -7.85 4.48
CA LEU A 16 -1.23 -7.38 4.33
C LEU A 16 -0.59 -7.82 3.00
N ASN A 17 -0.99 -8.98 2.48
CA ASN A 17 -0.55 -9.50 1.19
C ASN A 17 -1.35 -8.96 -0.01
N LEU A 18 -2.36 -8.12 0.20
CA LEU A 18 -3.25 -7.63 -0.86
C LEU A 18 -2.47 -6.85 -1.94
N GLU A 19 -1.51 -6.00 -1.55
CA GLU A 19 -0.65 -5.26 -2.51
C GLU A 19 0.12 -6.22 -3.42
N THR A 20 0.69 -7.27 -2.85
CA THR A 20 1.46 -8.30 -3.56
C THR A 20 0.56 -9.09 -4.51
N ASN A 21 -0.57 -9.60 -4.02
CA ASN A 21 -1.51 -10.39 -4.82
C ASN A 21 -2.06 -9.56 -5.99
N TYR A 22 -2.46 -8.32 -5.73
CA TYR A 22 -2.95 -7.42 -6.77
C TYR A 22 -1.86 -7.07 -7.79
N SER A 23 -0.62 -6.86 -7.33
CA SER A 23 0.51 -6.60 -8.24
C SER A 23 0.85 -7.80 -9.12
N ILE A 24 0.77 -9.02 -8.59
CA ILE A 24 0.95 -10.27 -9.35
C ILE A 24 -0.15 -10.40 -10.41
N LEU A 25 -1.42 -10.18 -10.04
CA LEU A 25 -2.55 -10.26 -10.96
C LEU A 25 -2.39 -9.28 -12.14
N LEU A 26 -1.88 -8.08 -11.86
CA LEU A 26 -1.60 -7.07 -12.88
C LEU A 26 -0.30 -7.31 -13.67
N GLY A 27 0.48 -8.35 -13.34
CA GLY A 27 1.78 -8.63 -13.97
C GLY A 27 2.80 -7.50 -13.77
N ARG A 28 2.71 -6.75 -12.67
CA ARG A 28 3.52 -5.55 -12.43
C ARG A 28 4.96 -5.90 -12.04
N TYR A 29 5.89 -5.03 -12.43
CA TYR A 29 7.24 -5.04 -11.89
C TYR A 29 7.18 -4.63 -10.41
N THR A 30 7.63 -5.49 -9.52
CA THR A 30 7.76 -5.21 -8.09
C THR A 30 9.21 -5.33 -7.66
N ILE A 31 9.62 -4.47 -6.74
CA ILE A 31 10.92 -4.58 -6.06
C ILE A 31 10.75 -5.71 -5.03
N ILE A 32 11.01 -6.95 -5.45
CA ILE A 32 10.88 -8.13 -4.59
C ILE A 32 12.19 -8.32 -3.85
N ASP A 33 12.20 -8.03 -2.55
CA ASP A 33 13.24 -8.57 -1.68
C ASP A 33 13.00 -10.07 -1.57
N SER A 34 14.00 -10.84 -1.99
CA SER A 34 14.00 -12.29 -2.12
C SER A 34 13.31 -12.99 -0.93
N ALA A 35 12.04 -13.33 -1.11
CA ALA A 35 11.24 -14.12 -0.17
C ALA A 35 10.40 -15.18 -0.88
N LEU A 36 10.75 -15.54 -2.12
CA LEU A 36 10.14 -16.65 -2.86
C LEU A 36 11.23 -17.56 -3.42
N SER A 37 11.87 -18.32 -2.54
CA SER A 37 12.50 -19.58 -2.92
C SER A 37 12.35 -20.53 -1.75
N ASP A 38 11.34 -21.38 -1.84
CA ASP A 38 11.32 -22.64 -1.10
C ASP A 38 12.65 -23.37 -1.33
N GLY A 39 13.41 -23.62 -0.26
CA GLY A 39 14.42 -24.69 -0.23
C GLY A 39 15.86 -24.41 -0.66
N SER A 40 16.28 -23.17 -0.95
CA SER A 40 17.69 -22.88 -1.29
C SER A 40 18.42 -22.14 -0.16
N SER A 41 19.45 -22.76 0.43
CA SER A 41 20.31 -22.20 1.49
C SER A 41 21.29 -21.10 1.02
N ALA A 42 21.11 -20.55 -0.18
CA ALA A 42 21.92 -19.44 -0.69
C ALA A 42 21.34 -18.09 -0.23
N ILE A 43 22.17 -17.26 0.40
CA ILE A 43 21.86 -15.86 0.72
C ILE A 43 21.60 -15.15 -0.61
N GLN A 44 20.33 -14.89 -0.95
CA GLN A 44 19.98 -14.15 -2.14
C GLN A 44 20.25 -12.65 -1.93
N PRO A 45 20.77 -11.95 -2.96
CA PRO A 45 21.06 -10.53 -2.86
C PRO A 45 19.74 -9.74 -2.72
N SER A 46 19.75 -8.71 -1.87
CA SER A 46 18.58 -7.84 -1.70
C SER A 46 18.29 -7.03 -2.97
N SER A 47 17.08 -6.50 -3.11
CA SER A 47 16.74 -5.68 -4.28
C SER A 47 17.65 -4.46 -4.42
N LEU A 48 18.07 -3.89 -3.30
CA LEU A 48 19.02 -2.79 -3.25
C LEU A 48 20.39 -3.21 -3.79
N GLU A 49 20.92 -4.37 -3.39
CA GLU A 49 22.21 -4.87 -3.88
C GLU A 49 22.16 -5.13 -5.39
N VAL A 50 21.08 -5.74 -5.87
CA VAL A 50 20.85 -5.96 -7.30
C VAL A 50 20.80 -4.62 -8.06
N LEU A 51 20.10 -3.62 -7.53
CA LEU A 51 19.98 -2.31 -8.17
C LEU A 51 21.31 -1.55 -8.14
N ILE A 52 22.05 -1.56 -7.03
CA ILE A 52 23.42 -1.01 -6.93
C ILE A 52 24.34 -1.66 -7.96
N ALA A 53 24.29 -2.98 -8.09
CA ALA A 53 25.09 -3.72 -9.06
C ALA A 53 24.80 -3.27 -10.50
N ARG A 54 23.53 -3.06 -10.83
CA ARG A 54 23.08 -2.55 -12.14
C ARG A 54 23.49 -1.09 -12.35
N THR A 55 23.41 -0.25 -11.33
CA THR A 55 23.83 1.16 -11.40
C THR A 55 25.33 1.32 -11.69
N ASN A 56 26.16 0.29 -11.44
CA ASN A 56 27.57 0.33 -11.87
C ASN A 56 27.75 0.56 -13.37
N GLU A 57 26.80 0.16 -14.22
CA GLU A 57 26.84 0.48 -15.65
C GLU A 57 26.73 1.99 -15.91
N VAL A 58 25.94 2.69 -15.10
CA VAL A 58 25.80 4.16 -15.10
C VAL A 58 27.11 4.80 -14.62
N LEU A 59 27.69 4.30 -13.54
CA LEU A 59 28.95 4.82 -12.98
C LEU A 59 30.13 4.71 -13.94
N LYS A 60 30.17 3.64 -14.75
CA LYS A 60 31.26 3.38 -15.70
C LYS A 60 31.03 4.04 -17.07
N CYS A 61 29.90 4.71 -17.29
CA CYS A 61 29.58 5.25 -18.61
C CYS A 61 30.40 6.49 -18.93
N LYS A 62 31.05 6.51 -20.10
CA LYS A 62 31.82 7.68 -20.59
C LYS A 62 30.93 8.61 -21.41
N SER A 63 30.09 9.39 -20.73
CA SER A 63 29.05 10.22 -21.36
C SER A 63 29.38 11.71 -21.46
N GLY A 64 30.45 12.19 -20.81
CA GLY A 64 30.75 13.62 -20.68
C GLY A 64 29.80 14.38 -19.74
N ARG A 65 28.94 13.65 -19.02
CA ARG A 65 28.01 14.19 -18.01
C ARG A 65 28.50 13.83 -16.60
N ASP A 66 29.77 14.08 -16.33
CA ASP A 66 30.46 13.55 -15.14
C ASP A 66 29.82 14.01 -13.82
N SER A 67 29.36 15.26 -13.75
CA SER A 67 28.63 15.76 -12.57
C SER A 67 27.31 15.01 -12.29
N GLN A 68 26.64 14.51 -13.33
CA GLN A 68 25.41 13.71 -13.19
C GLN A 68 25.73 12.29 -12.74
N ILE A 69 26.83 11.72 -13.24
CA ILE A 69 27.31 10.40 -12.84
C ILE A 69 27.75 10.43 -11.37
N GLU A 70 28.38 11.52 -10.94
CA GLU A 70 28.85 11.70 -9.57
C GLU A 70 27.72 11.65 -8.54
N VAL A 71 26.52 12.17 -8.88
CA VAL A 71 25.32 12.00 -8.03
C VAL A 71 25.04 10.53 -7.75
N PHE A 72 25.05 9.68 -8.79
CA PHE A 72 24.82 8.25 -8.62
C PHE A 72 25.93 7.58 -7.82
N ASN A 73 27.19 8.03 -7.96
CA ASN A 73 28.30 7.52 -7.17
C ASN A 73 28.10 7.82 -5.68
N LEU A 74 27.76 9.07 -5.34
CA LEU A 74 27.46 9.49 -3.97
C LEU A 74 26.28 8.70 -3.39
N LEU A 75 25.16 8.63 -4.11
CA LEU A 75 23.97 7.87 -3.70
C LEU A 75 24.28 6.39 -3.46
N VAL A 76 24.99 5.73 -4.38
CA VAL A 76 25.34 4.31 -4.24
C VAL A 76 26.25 4.08 -3.04
N ASN A 77 27.22 4.94 -2.80
CA ASN A 77 28.14 4.81 -1.66
C ASN A 77 27.42 5.00 -0.32
N GLU A 78 26.45 5.92 -0.28
CA GLU A 78 25.59 6.12 0.89
C GLU A 78 24.70 4.88 1.13
N LEU A 79 24.03 4.41 0.10
CA LEU A 79 23.08 3.28 0.20
C LEU A 79 23.76 1.94 0.51
N ARG A 80 25.04 1.77 0.16
CA ARG A 80 25.84 0.59 0.55
C ARG A 80 26.01 0.46 2.07
N GLN A 81 25.81 1.54 2.83
CA GLN A 81 25.92 1.51 4.30
C GLN A 81 24.67 0.93 4.97
N ILE A 82 23.57 0.71 4.24
CA ILE A 82 22.34 0.14 4.81
C ILE A 82 22.60 -1.32 5.21
N PRO A 83 22.35 -1.71 6.48
CA PRO A 83 22.53 -3.09 6.93
C PRO A 83 21.66 -4.06 6.14
N LYS A 84 22.25 -5.18 5.70
CA LYS A 84 21.59 -6.16 4.83
C LYS A 84 20.43 -6.87 5.53
N GLU A 85 20.51 -6.96 6.85
CA GLU A 85 19.52 -7.60 7.72
C GLU A 85 18.26 -6.74 7.86
N ASN A 86 18.35 -5.43 7.61
CA ASN A 86 17.22 -4.53 7.70
C ASN A 86 16.47 -4.42 6.37
N LYS A 87 15.53 -5.36 6.15
CA LYS A 87 14.73 -5.47 4.92
C LYS A 87 13.97 -4.18 4.58
N GLU A 88 13.37 -3.52 5.58
CA GLU A 88 12.61 -2.29 5.34
C GLU A 88 13.50 -1.14 4.88
N LEU A 89 14.66 -0.94 5.52
CA LEU A 89 15.62 0.06 5.06
C LEU A 89 16.20 -0.29 3.68
N ALA A 90 16.46 -1.57 3.40
CA ALA A 90 16.93 -2.01 2.10
C ALA A 90 15.89 -1.71 1.00
N LYS A 91 14.61 -1.99 1.25
CA LYS A 91 13.50 -1.67 0.34
C LYS A 91 13.36 -0.17 0.10
N GLN A 92 13.43 0.64 1.15
CA GLN A 92 13.41 2.11 1.06
C GLN A 92 14.61 2.63 0.27
N GLY A 93 15.82 2.11 0.53
CA GLY A 93 17.02 2.44 -0.22
C GLY A 93 16.93 2.06 -1.70
N ALA A 94 16.31 0.92 -2.01
CA ALA A 94 16.08 0.49 -3.39
C ALA A 94 15.12 1.43 -4.12
N LEU A 95 14.01 1.83 -3.48
CA LEU A 95 13.09 2.84 -4.02
C LEU A 95 13.77 4.19 -4.21
N PHE A 96 14.63 4.60 -3.28
CA PHE A 96 15.36 5.85 -3.37
C PHE A 96 16.31 5.88 -4.58
N LEU A 97 17.12 4.83 -4.77
CA LEU A 97 18.00 4.70 -5.93
C LEU A 97 17.23 4.57 -7.25
N LEU A 98 16.13 3.81 -7.23
CA LEU A 98 15.27 3.65 -8.39
C LEU A 98 14.65 5.00 -8.80
N GLY A 99 14.18 5.78 -7.83
CA GLY A 99 13.66 7.12 -8.05
C GLY A 99 14.69 8.06 -8.67
N ALA A 100 15.95 8.00 -8.22
CA ALA A 100 17.04 8.77 -8.82
C ALA A 100 17.28 8.40 -10.30
N LEU A 101 17.29 7.09 -10.62
CA LEU A 101 17.44 6.60 -12.00
C LEU A 101 16.27 7.03 -12.89
N ILE A 102 15.04 6.89 -12.40
CA ILE A 102 13.81 7.27 -13.11
C ILE A 102 13.74 8.78 -13.33
N HIS A 103 14.06 9.57 -12.31
CA HIS A 103 14.13 11.03 -12.39
C HIS A 103 15.07 11.43 -13.54
N ARG A 104 16.29 10.89 -13.55
CA ARG A 104 17.28 11.23 -14.58
C ARG A 104 16.89 10.70 -15.97
N TYR A 105 16.26 9.53 -16.05
CA TYR A 105 15.70 8.98 -17.29
C TYR A 105 14.71 9.95 -17.94
N PHE A 106 13.70 10.40 -17.20
CA PHE A 106 12.71 11.36 -17.72
C PHE A 106 13.30 12.74 -17.94
N ARG A 107 14.25 13.18 -17.11
CA ARG A 107 14.91 14.47 -17.30
C ARG A 107 15.72 14.52 -18.60
N LEU A 108 16.45 13.45 -18.93
CA LEU A 108 17.17 13.34 -20.21
C LEU A 108 16.20 13.39 -21.40
N ILE A 109 15.08 12.70 -21.31
CA ILE A 109 14.03 12.79 -22.33
C ILE A 109 13.57 14.23 -22.54
N LYS A 110 13.19 14.91 -21.44
CA LYS A 110 12.69 16.29 -21.49
C LYS A 110 13.74 17.27 -22.03
N GLU A 111 15.00 17.16 -21.61
CA GLU A 111 16.11 17.99 -22.12
C GLU A 111 16.26 17.91 -23.64
N TYR A 112 16.16 16.70 -24.22
CA TYR A 112 16.28 16.51 -25.67
C TYR A 112 15.00 16.91 -26.40
N ASP A 113 13.83 16.66 -25.83
CA ASP A 113 12.53 17.08 -26.40
C ASP A 113 12.45 18.62 -26.45
N ASP A 114 12.86 19.31 -25.37
CA ASP A 114 12.91 20.78 -25.28
C ASP A 114 13.91 21.36 -26.30
N TYR A 115 15.12 20.79 -26.38
CA TYR A 115 16.11 21.19 -27.38
C TYR A 115 15.59 21.00 -28.80
N ASN A 116 14.96 19.86 -29.11
CA ASN A 116 14.44 19.59 -30.44
C ASN A 116 13.24 20.47 -30.81
N ALA A 117 12.41 20.81 -29.83
CA ALA A 117 11.34 21.78 -29.99
C ALA A 117 11.94 23.13 -30.36
N TYR A 118 12.93 23.65 -29.64
CA TYR A 118 13.63 24.89 -29.99
C TYR A 118 14.37 24.80 -31.33
N ALA A 119 15.11 23.71 -31.56
CA ALA A 119 15.88 23.49 -32.77
C ALA A 119 14.98 23.42 -34.00
N SER A 120 13.74 22.94 -33.91
CA SER A 120 12.80 22.97 -35.04
C SER A 120 12.40 24.37 -35.53
N TRP A 121 12.65 25.43 -34.74
CA TRP A 121 12.50 26.82 -35.15
C TRP A 121 13.78 27.41 -35.78
N THR A 122 14.87 26.64 -35.77
CA THR A 122 16.18 27.06 -36.27
C THR A 122 16.71 26.04 -37.30
N TYR A 123 17.72 26.35 -38.09
CA TYR A 123 18.24 25.43 -39.13
C TYR A 123 19.10 24.28 -38.57
N TRP A 124 19.02 23.97 -37.29
CA TRP A 124 19.87 22.98 -36.61
C TRP A 124 19.27 21.56 -36.68
N ALA A 125 20.13 20.55 -36.75
CA ALA A 125 19.71 19.16 -36.78
C ALA A 125 19.12 18.70 -35.43
N LYS A 126 18.02 17.93 -35.48
CA LYS A 126 17.42 17.30 -34.28
C LYS A 126 18.39 16.27 -33.68
N CYS A 127 18.50 16.26 -32.37
CA CYS A 127 19.32 15.32 -31.61
C CYS A 127 18.44 14.25 -30.94
N GLN A 128 18.86 12.98 -30.92
CA GLN A 128 18.07 11.94 -30.29
C GLN A 128 18.59 11.62 -28.89
N VAL A 129 17.68 11.44 -27.93
CA VAL A 129 18.05 11.03 -26.56
C VAL A 129 18.75 9.66 -26.56
N THR A 130 18.47 8.82 -27.57
CA THR A 130 19.09 7.52 -27.78
C THR A 130 20.58 7.60 -28.10
N ASP A 131 21.10 8.76 -28.49
CA ASP A 131 22.54 8.99 -28.70
C ASP A 131 23.27 9.32 -27.37
N CYS A 132 22.51 9.61 -26.31
CA CYS A 132 23.08 9.91 -24.99
C CYS A 132 23.54 8.61 -24.29
N LYS A 133 24.86 8.45 -24.10
CA LYS A 133 25.43 7.28 -23.41
C LYS A 133 24.93 7.13 -21.97
N LEU A 134 24.67 8.23 -21.27
CA LEU A 134 24.11 8.18 -19.91
C LEU A 134 22.67 7.65 -19.94
N PHE A 135 21.86 8.09 -20.90
CA PHE A 135 20.49 7.59 -21.09
C PHE A 135 20.50 6.08 -21.34
N LEU A 136 21.36 5.60 -22.26
CA LEU A 136 21.49 4.17 -22.55
C LEU A 136 21.94 3.37 -21.33
N ALA A 137 22.88 3.89 -20.54
CA ALA A 137 23.32 3.21 -19.31
C ALA A 137 22.20 3.12 -18.27
N ILE A 138 21.40 4.18 -18.10
CA ILE A 138 20.23 4.16 -17.22
C ILE A 138 19.19 3.15 -17.71
N ARG A 139 18.89 3.10 -19.01
CA ARG A 139 17.99 2.09 -19.58
C ARG A 139 18.42 0.66 -19.26
N ARG A 140 19.72 0.35 -19.39
CA ARG A 140 20.26 -0.97 -19.05
C ARG A 140 20.18 -1.26 -17.56
N ALA A 141 20.45 -0.28 -16.71
CA ALA A 141 20.31 -0.41 -15.27
C ALA A 141 18.86 -0.72 -14.86
N LEU A 142 17.89 -0.13 -15.57
CA LEU A 142 16.45 -0.40 -15.43
C LEU A 142 15.97 -1.67 -16.14
N LYS A 143 16.88 -2.42 -16.79
CA LYS A 143 16.59 -3.65 -17.54
C LYS A 143 15.56 -3.48 -18.66
N PHE A 144 15.55 -2.31 -19.29
CA PHE A 144 14.76 -2.11 -20.50
C PHE A 144 15.33 -2.87 -21.70
N LYS A 145 14.47 -3.12 -22.68
CA LYS A 145 14.85 -3.78 -23.92
C LYS A 145 15.92 -2.95 -24.64
N GLU A 146 16.93 -3.63 -25.16
CA GLU A 146 18.01 -2.98 -25.92
C GLU A 146 17.46 -2.31 -27.17
N LEU A 147 17.98 -1.11 -27.49
CA LEU A 147 17.50 -0.34 -28.65
C LEU A 147 17.74 -1.06 -29.98
N ASP A 148 18.80 -1.87 -30.09
CA ASP A 148 19.07 -2.65 -31.30
C ASP A 148 18.00 -3.71 -31.56
N VAL A 149 17.45 -4.30 -30.48
CA VAL A 149 16.32 -5.24 -30.57
C VAL A 149 15.05 -4.50 -30.99
N LEU A 150 14.77 -3.35 -30.39
CA LEU A 150 13.60 -2.53 -30.76
C LEU A 150 13.70 -2.01 -32.20
N LYS A 151 14.89 -1.63 -32.64
CA LYS A 151 15.15 -1.18 -34.01
C LYS A 151 14.84 -2.28 -35.03
N LYS A 152 15.25 -3.53 -34.76
CA LYS A 152 14.90 -4.68 -35.62
C LYS A 152 13.40 -4.87 -35.71
N ILE A 153 12.70 -4.85 -34.57
CA ILE A 153 11.24 -4.95 -34.51
C ILE A 153 10.57 -3.85 -35.34
N CYS A 154 11.00 -2.59 -35.21
CA CYS A 154 10.45 -1.47 -35.99
C CYS A 154 10.68 -1.64 -37.50
N ILE A 155 11.81 -2.21 -37.92
CA ILE A 155 12.10 -2.49 -39.34
C ILE A 155 11.19 -3.60 -39.87
N GLU A 156 10.96 -4.65 -39.07
CA GLU A 156 10.09 -5.78 -39.42
C GLU A 156 8.60 -5.37 -39.48
N GLU A 157 8.16 -4.50 -38.58
CA GLU A 157 6.79 -3.96 -38.52
C GLU A 157 6.51 -2.90 -39.62
N SER A 158 7.55 -2.31 -40.22
CA SER A 158 7.42 -1.27 -41.26
C SER A 158 7.10 -1.87 -42.62
N THR A 159 5.98 -1.48 -43.22
CA THR A 159 5.57 -1.86 -44.59
C THR A 159 6.59 -1.48 -45.66
N SER A 160 7.38 -0.43 -45.41
CA SER A 160 8.43 0.03 -46.32
C SER A 160 9.79 -0.66 -46.11
N LYS A 161 9.93 -1.49 -45.06
CA LYS A 161 11.21 -2.04 -44.55
C LYS A 161 12.31 -1.00 -44.31
N LYS A 162 11.96 0.29 -44.29
CA LYS A 162 12.88 1.40 -44.05
C LYS A 162 12.77 1.82 -42.60
N PHE A 163 13.92 1.98 -41.96
CA PHE A 163 14.00 2.46 -40.58
C PHE A 163 13.60 3.94 -40.49
N ASN A 164 12.65 4.23 -39.60
CA ASN A 164 12.29 5.58 -39.21
C ASN A 164 12.61 5.79 -37.72
N PRO A 165 13.50 6.72 -37.37
CA PRO A 165 13.86 6.94 -35.97
C PRO A 165 12.70 7.39 -35.07
N ALA A 166 11.67 8.02 -35.62
CA ALA A 166 10.48 8.40 -34.85
C ALA A 166 9.69 7.17 -34.34
N ASP A 167 9.71 6.07 -35.10
CA ASP A 167 9.06 4.82 -34.70
C ASP A 167 9.81 4.16 -33.54
N LEU A 168 11.14 4.21 -33.57
CA LEU A 168 11.97 3.74 -32.45
C LEU A 168 11.72 4.56 -31.18
N ASP A 169 11.67 5.89 -31.30
CA ASP A 169 11.39 6.79 -30.16
C ASP A 169 10.04 6.48 -29.51
N LYS A 170 8.99 6.36 -30.35
CA LYS A 170 7.66 5.98 -29.87
C LYS A 170 7.63 4.59 -29.24
N LYS A 171 8.34 3.61 -29.84
CA LYS A 171 8.36 2.22 -29.35
C LYS A 171 9.05 2.10 -28.01
N PHE A 172 10.27 2.62 -27.85
CA PHE A 172 10.98 2.50 -26.56
C PHE A 172 10.23 3.21 -25.45
N ARG A 173 9.67 4.41 -25.70
CA ARG A 173 8.91 5.14 -24.69
C ARG A 173 7.70 4.33 -24.23
N LYS A 174 7.00 3.68 -25.16
CA LYS A 174 5.87 2.82 -24.82
C LYS A 174 6.32 1.58 -24.05
N ASP A 175 7.29 0.83 -24.57
CA ASP A 175 7.72 -0.45 -24.01
C ASP A 175 8.35 -0.28 -22.62
N ASP A 176 9.15 0.76 -22.42
CA ASP A 176 9.74 1.06 -21.10
C ASP A 176 8.69 1.36 -20.04
N LEU A 177 7.62 2.08 -20.42
CA LEU A 177 6.52 2.42 -19.53
C LEU A 177 5.57 1.24 -19.27
N GLN A 178 5.69 0.16 -20.04
CA GLN A 178 5.06 -1.12 -19.72
C GLN A 178 5.88 -1.90 -18.70
N ILE A 179 7.22 -1.82 -18.79
CA ILE A 179 8.13 -2.48 -17.85
C ILE A 179 8.12 -1.77 -16.48
N LEU A 180 8.30 -0.45 -16.46
CA LEU A 180 8.13 0.36 -15.27
C LEU A 180 6.69 0.87 -15.22
N ASP A 181 5.84 0.14 -14.51
CA ASP A 181 4.47 0.56 -14.31
C ASP A 181 4.40 1.89 -13.53
N VAL A 182 3.29 2.59 -13.70
CA VAL A 182 3.10 3.94 -13.18
C VAL A 182 3.15 4.05 -11.65
N VAL A 183 2.71 3.02 -10.93
CA VAL A 183 2.70 3.03 -9.46
C VAL A 183 4.13 2.88 -8.96
N THR A 184 4.94 2.02 -9.58
CA THR A 184 6.37 1.89 -9.27
C THR A 184 7.12 3.19 -9.55
N ILE A 185 6.82 3.85 -10.69
CA ILE A 185 7.42 5.14 -11.05
C ILE A 185 7.10 6.21 -10.00
N VAL A 186 5.82 6.40 -9.69
CA VAL A 186 5.39 7.45 -8.76
C VAL A 186 5.94 7.18 -7.36
N LYS A 187 5.79 5.96 -6.83
CA LYS A 187 6.29 5.59 -5.50
C LYS A 187 7.80 5.79 -5.36
N ALA A 188 8.58 5.40 -6.37
CA ALA A 188 10.03 5.58 -6.34
C ALA A 188 10.42 7.07 -6.42
N LEU A 189 9.74 7.85 -7.26
CA LEU A 189 9.98 9.29 -7.37
C LEU A 189 9.56 10.05 -6.11
N GLU A 190 8.45 9.69 -5.46
CA GLU A 190 8.02 10.27 -4.18
C GLU A 190 9.02 9.96 -3.07
N VAL A 191 9.46 8.70 -2.95
CA VAL A 191 10.53 8.34 -2.00
C VAL A 191 11.81 9.13 -2.28
N PHE A 192 12.16 9.33 -3.56
CA PHE A 192 13.30 10.16 -3.94
C PHE A 192 13.13 11.63 -3.58
N ARG A 193 11.97 12.23 -3.87
CA ARG A 193 11.62 13.60 -3.47
C ARG A 193 11.71 13.78 -1.97
N ASP A 194 11.03 12.93 -1.22
CA ASP A 194 10.94 13.03 0.23
C ASP A 194 12.34 12.93 0.84
N ASN A 195 13.16 11.99 0.39
CA ASN A 195 14.56 11.88 0.83
C ASN A 195 15.41 13.08 0.43
N MET A 196 15.26 13.61 -0.78
CA MET A 196 16.00 14.79 -1.26
C MET A 196 15.63 16.06 -0.51
N PHE A 197 14.40 16.14 0.00
CA PHE A 197 13.87 17.30 0.71
C PHE A 197 13.99 17.19 2.23
N MET A 198 14.40 16.03 2.76
CA MET A 198 14.77 15.90 4.17
C MET A 198 15.82 16.95 4.54
N GLU A 199 15.52 17.70 5.58
CA GLU A 199 16.42 18.68 6.17
C GLU A 199 17.34 18.01 7.19
N ASP A 200 18.61 18.38 7.16
CA ASP A 200 19.54 18.03 8.22
C ASP A 200 19.37 18.96 9.46
N LYS A 201 20.26 18.80 10.44
CA LYS A 201 20.22 19.62 11.68
C LYS A 201 20.39 21.11 11.42
N ASP A 202 21.03 21.48 10.32
CA ASP A 202 21.27 22.86 9.91
C ASP A 202 20.17 23.39 8.97
N LYS A 203 19.06 22.63 8.83
CA LYS A 203 17.93 22.91 7.93
C LYS A 203 18.32 22.97 6.46
N VAL A 204 19.42 22.30 6.09
CA VAL A 204 19.85 22.17 4.70
C VAL A 204 19.19 20.93 4.12
N GLN A 205 18.47 21.12 3.01
CA GLN A 205 17.84 20.01 2.30
C GLN A 205 18.89 19.12 1.65
N ARG A 206 18.73 17.80 1.78
CA ARG A 206 19.73 16.79 1.39
C ARG A 206 20.20 16.93 -0.06
N TYR A 207 19.35 17.33 -1.00
CA TYR A 207 19.77 17.50 -2.40
C TYR A 207 20.91 18.53 -2.58
N MET A 208 21.07 19.49 -1.66
CA MET A 208 22.16 20.47 -1.69
C MET A 208 23.53 19.82 -1.48
N ASN A 209 23.59 18.62 -0.89
CA ASN A 209 24.83 17.84 -0.74
C ASN A 209 25.27 17.17 -2.04
N TYR A 210 24.46 17.26 -3.11
CA TYR A 210 24.75 16.72 -4.42
C TYR A 210 25.09 17.87 -5.38
N PRO A 211 26.37 18.09 -5.75
CA PRO A 211 26.80 19.29 -6.48
C PRO A 211 26.05 19.56 -7.79
N HIS A 212 25.61 18.51 -8.48
CA HIS A 212 24.81 18.66 -9.69
C HIS A 212 23.40 19.19 -9.41
N PHE A 213 22.73 18.68 -8.37
CA PHE A 213 21.38 19.13 -8.00
C PHE A 213 21.40 20.50 -7.32
N ALA A 214 22.41 20.78 -6.48
CA ALA A 214 22.57 22.07 -5.82
C ALA A 214 22.72 23.24 -6.82
N LYS A 215 23.25 22.97 -8.02
CA LYS A 215 23.41 23.96 -9.10
C LYS A 215 22.21 24.04 -10.04
N ASP A 216 21.26 23.11 -9.95
CA ASP A 216 20.06 23.11 -10.78
C ASP A 216 18.92 23.83 -10.05
N GLU A 217 18.73 25.11 -10.38
CA GLU A 217 17.69 25.97 -9.80
C GLU A 217 16.28 25.38 -9.96
N ASN A 218 16.08 24.52 -10.97
CA ASN A 218 14.79 23.95 -11.32
C ASN A 218 14.64 22.50 -10.83
N PHE A 219 15.61 21.94 -10.08
CA PHE A 219 15.60 20.55 -9.62
C PHE A 219 14.26 20.14 -9.00
N LYS A 220 13.76 20.93 -8.03
CA LYS A 220 12.49 20.67 -7.34
C LYS A 220 11.30 20.68 -8.30
N SER A 221 11.20 21.73 -9.12
CA SER A 221 10.10 21.87 -10.08
C SER A 221 10.10 20.73 -11.09
N TYR A 222 11.27 20.30 -11.57
CA TYR A 222 11.35 19.20 -12.52
C TYR A 222 10.99 17.86 -11.90
N LEU A 223 11.40 17.59 -10.66
CA LEU A 223 11.01 16.38 -9.96
C LEU A 223 9.48 16.32 -9.81
N GLU A 224 8.87 17.44 -9.43
CA GLU A 224 7.43 17.52 -9.18
C GLU A 224 6.62 17.44 -10.47
N ASP A 225 7.08 18.10 -11.54
CA ASP A 225 6.48 17.97 -12.87
C ASP A 225 6.44 16.51 -13.33
N ILE A 226 7.53 15.76 -13.12
CA ILE A 226 7.60 14.35 -13.49
C ILE A 226 6.60 13.55 -12.64
N ILE A 227 6.57 13.75 -11.32
CA ILE A 227 5.63 13.07 -10.42
C ILE A 227 4.19 13.35 -10.84
N ILE A 228 3.82 14.62 -11.09
CA ILE A 228 2.47 15.02 -11.50
C ILE A 228 2.10 14.38 -12.84
N THR A 229 2.98 14.45 -13.84
CA THR A 229 2.74 13.88 -15.17
C THR A 229 2.48 12.37 -15.08
N GLN A 230 3.30 11.65 -14.31
CA GLN A 230 3.13 10.21 -14.14
C GLN A 230 1.90 9.87 -13.29
N SER A 231 1.60 10.67 -12.28
CA SER A 231 0.41 10.51 -11.44
C SER A 231 -0.87 10.67 -12.24
N GLN A 232 -0.95 11.68 -13.10
CA GLN A 232 -2.09 11.89 -14.00
C GLN A 232 -2.28 10.72 -14.97
N ARG A 233 -1.18 10.20 -15.55
CA ARG A 233 -1.23 9.04 -16.43
C ARG A 233 -1.79 7.79 -15.76
N GLY A 234 -1.50 7.62 -14.46
CA GLY A 234 -1.84 6.43 -13.68
C GLY A 234 -2.96 6.62 -12.68
N ALA A 235 -3.72 7.72 -12.74
CA ALA A 235 -4.56 8.19 -11.62
C ALA A 235 -5.50 7.09 -11.07
N GLN A 236 -6.19 6.38 -11.96
CA GLN A 236 -7.09 5.29 -11.57
C GLN A 236 -6.35 4.16 -10.86
N LEU A 237 -5.20 3.72 -11.40
CA LEU A 237 -4.43 2.64 -10.80
C LEU A 237 -3.82 3.06 -9.46
N LEU A 238 -3.29 4.28 -9.37
CA LEU A 238 -2.77 4.84 -8.11
C LEU A 238 -3.86 4.92 -7.04
N HIS A 239 -5.06 5.36 -7.41
CA HIS A 239 -6.21 5.41 -6.51
C HIS A 239 -6.59 4.02 -5.98
N ARG A 240 -6.51 2.97 -6.80
CA ARG A 240 -6.69 1.58 -6.34
C ARG A 240 -5.62 1.15 -5.32
N PHE A 241 -4.37 1.56 -5.48
CA PHE A 241 -3.33 1.31 -4.48
C PHE A 241 -3.54 2.12 -3.19
N LYS A 242 -4.16 3.32 -3.27
CA LYS A 242 -4.59 4.05 -2.07
C LYS A 242 -5.66 3.27 -1.30
N ALA A 243 -6.60 2.60 -1.98
CA ALA A 243 -7.58 1.73 -1.32
C ALA A 243 -6.89 0.56 -0.57
N ILE A 244 -5.86 -0.03 -1.17
CA ILE A 244 -5.05 -1.08 -0.55
C ILE A 244 -4.30 -0.54 0.68
N ASN A 245 -3.70 0.66 0.59
CA ASN A 245 -3.01 1.26 1.72
C ASN A 245 -3.97 1.57 2.88
N PHE A 246 -5.17 2.08 2.59
CA PHE A 246 -6.21 2.31 3.58
C PHE A 246 -6.50 1.02 4.36
N ILE A 247 -6.84 -0.07 3.66
CA ILE A 247 -7.23 -1.32 4.34
C ILE A 247 -6.05 -1.97 5.08
N ARG A 248 -4.83 -1.82 4.58
CA ARG A 248 -3.61 -2.25 5.27
C ARG A 248 -3.40 -1.47 6.57
N SER A 249 -3.48 -0.15 6.51
CA SER A 249 -3.35 0.71 7.70
C SER A 249 -4.44 0.43 8.74
N LEU A 250 -5.66 0.08 8.29
CA LEU A 250 -6.74 -0.36 9.16
C LEU A 250 -6.39 -1.68 9.86
N ALA A 251 -5.94 -2.68 9.11
CA ALA A 251 -5.54 -3.97 9.68
C ALA A 251 -4.39 -3.83 10.71
N GLU A 252 -3.41 -2.96 10.44
CA GLU A 252 -2.33 -2.64 11.38
C GLU A 252 -2.83 -1.90 12.62
N GLY A 253 -3.79 -0.98 12.46
CA GLY A 253 -4.44 -0.28 13.56
C GLY A 253 -5.22 -1.23 14.48
N ILE A 254 -6.01 -2.13 13.89
CA ILE A 254 -6.77 -3.16 14.62
C ILE A 254 -5.80 -4.12 15.33
N GLU A 255 -4.72 -4.56 14.70
CA GLU A 255 -3.72 -5.44 15.33
C GLU A 255 -3.08 -4.80 16.57
N LYS A 256 -2.78 -3.49 16.53
CA LYS A 256 -2.23 -2.77 17.68
C LYS A 256 -3.22 -2.68 18.84
N GLU A 257 -4.50 -2.38 18.56
CA GLU A 257 -5.54 -2.44 19.59
C GLU A 257 -5.70 -3.87 20.11
N HIS A 258 -5.68 -4.85 19.19
CA HIS A 258 -5.88 -6.26 19.50
C HIS A 258 -4.88 -6.76 20.53
N GLN A 259 -3.59 -6.57 20.26
CA GLN A 259 -2.49 -6.95 21.16
C GLN A 259 -2.60 -6.27 22.52
N GLN A 260 -3.02 -5.00 22.56
CA GLN A 260 -3.20 -4.26 23.81
C GLN A 260 -4.33 -4.85 24.65
N ILE A 261 -5.49 -5.10 24.04
CA ILE A 261 -6.67 -5.64 24.75
C ILE A 261 -6.44 -7.09 25.17
N GLU A 262 -5.78 -7.92 24.36
CA GLU A 262 -5.42 -9.29 24.77
C GLU A 262 -4.55 -9.32 26.02
N MET A 263 -3.54 -8.44 26.09
CA MET A 263 -2.68 -8.33 27.26
C MET A 263 -3.46 -7.93 28.53
N GLU A 264 -4.38 -6.96 28.41
CA GLU A 264 -5.23 -6.53 29.52
C GLU A 264 -6.27 -7.60 29.92
N LEU A 265 -6.83 -8.32 28.94
CA LEU A 265 -7.72 -9.47 29.17
C LEU A 265 -7.01 -10.56 29.96
N GLU A 266 -5.77 -10.90 29.58
CA GLU A 266 -4.98 -11.87 30.33
C GLU A 266 -4.67 -11.41 31.75
N LYS A 267 -4.32 -10.13 31.93
CA LYS A 267 -4.06 -9.54 33.25
C LYS A 267 -5.29 -9.64 34.13
N TRP A 268 -6.45 -9.24 33.62
CA TRP A 268 -7.72 -9.31 34.34
C TRP A 268 -8.14 -10.75 34.65
N CYS A 269 -8.14 -11.65 33.67
CA CYS A 269 -8.54 -13.05 33.89
C CYS A 269 -7.61 -13.77 34.88
N LYS A 270 -6.29 -13.50 34.86
CA LYS A 270 -5.34 -14.02 35.85
C LYS A 270 -5.64 -13.48 37.26
N ALA A 271 -6.07 -12.23 37.37
CA ALA A 271 -6.46 -11.64 38.66
C ALA A 271 -7.77 -12.24 39.18
N VAL A 272 -8.77 -12.39 38.30
CA VAL A 272 -10.04 -13.08 38.60
C VAL A 272 -9.80 -14.51 39.10
N ALA A 273 -8.93 -15.28 38.45
CA ALA A 273 -8.59 -16.63 38.87
C ALA A 273 -7.91 -16.70 40.25
N LYS A 274 -7.18 -15.64 40.65
CA LYS A 274 -6.56 -15.54 41.98
C LYS A 274 -7.57 -15.14 43.06
N GLU A 275 -8.46 -14.19 42.76
CA GLU A 275 -9.45 -13.65 43.69
C GLU A 275 -10.63 -14.63 43.89
N HIS A 276 -11.00 -15.34 42.83
CA HIS A 276 -12.10 -16.30 42.80
C HIS A 276 -11.59 -17.68 42.41
N LYS A 277 -10.94 -18.39 43.34
CA LYS A 277 -10.43 -19.76 43.10
C LYS A 277 -11.49 -20.70 42.50
N ASN A 278 -12.75 -20.53 42.90
CA ASN A 278 -13.89 -21.21 42.29
C ASN A 278 -14.55 -20.31 41.23
N PHE A 279 -14.55 -20.74 39.97
CA PHE A 279 -15.17 -19.99 38.87
C PHE A 279 -16.68 -19.79 39.08
N SER A 280 -17.37 -20.71 39.78
CA SER A 280 -18.79 -20.54 40.07
C SER A 280 -19.09 -19.34 40.97
N THR A 281 -18.12 -18.89 41.77
CA THR A 281 -18.25 -17.65 42.55
C THR A 281 -18.13 -16.43 41.65
N PHE A 282 -17.19 -16.44 40.71
CA PHE A 282 -17.01 -15.34 39.75
C PHE A 282 -18.21 -15.19 38.82
N ARG A 283 -18.74 -16.29 38.28
CA ARG A 283 -19.84 -16.24 37.31
C ARG A 283 -21.16 -15.71 37.89
N ASN A 284 -21.31 -15.74 39.21
CA ASN A 284 -22.51 -15.26 39.92
C ASN A 284 -22.36 -13.81 40.40
N LEU A 285 -21.27 -13.12 40.06
CA LEU A 285 -21.10 -11.70 40.35
C LEU A 285 -22.12 -10.88 39.56
N ASN A 286 -22.58 -9.79 40.16
CA ASN A 286 -23.42 -8.81 39.48
C ASN A 286 -22.58 -7.80 38.68
N ASP A 287 -23.25 -6.99 37.88
CA ASP A 287 -22.59 -6.03 36.98
C ASP A 287 -21.67 -5.05 37.70
N VAL A 288 -22.06 -4.63 38.91
CA VAL A 288 -21.28 -3.72 39.75
C VAL A 288 -19.95 -4.38 40.15
N ALA A 289 -20.00 -5.62 40.64
CA ALA A 289 -18.80 -6.35 41.05
C ALA A 289 -17.89 -6.72 39.85
N ILE A 290 -18.46 -7.01 38.68
CA ILE A 290 -17.69 -7.23 37.45
C ILE A 290 -16.97 -5.93 37.04
N ASN A 291 -17.67 -4.80 37.03
CA ASN A 291 -17.07 -3.51 36.69
C ASN A 291 -15.98 -3.11 37.70
N GLU A 292 -16.21 -3.27 38.99
CA GLU A 292 -15.22 -3.02 40.04
C GLU A 292 -13.97 -3.90 39.88
N SER A 293 -14.15 -5.18 39.53
CA SER A 293 -13.04 -6.10 39.24
C SER A 293 -12.21 -5.63 38.04
N ILE A 294 -12.86 -5.22 36.95
CA ILE A 294 -12.17 -4.70 35.76
C ILE A 294 -11.43 -3.40 36.10
N MET A 295 -12.09 -2.46 36.79
CA MET A 295 -11.50 -1.18 37.21
C MET A 295 -10.26 -1.37 38.09
N LYS A 296 -10.26 -2.40 38.95
CA LYS A 296 -9.17 -2.71 39.87
C LYS A 296 -7.91 -3.22 39.15
N HIS A 297 -8.06 -3.98 38.08
CA HIS A 297 -6.95 -4.73 37.46
C HIS A 297 -6.51 -4.21 36.10
N VAL A 298 -7.37 -3.49 35.40
CA VAL A 298 -7.10 -2.90 34.08
C VAL A 298 -6.94 -1.39 34.27
N GLU A 299 -5.87 -0.79 33.76
CA GLU A 299 -5.59 0.64 33.98
C GLU A 299 -6.26 1.53 32.93
N SER A 300 -6.23 1.09 31.68
CA SER A 300 -6.77 1.85 30.55
C SER A 300 -8.30 1.83 30.58
N GLU A 301 -8.93 2.99 30.75
CA GLU A 301 -10.41 3.15 30.67
C GLU A 301 -10.98 2.55 29.39
N LYS A 302 -10.32 2.79 28.27
CA LYS A 302 -10.65 2.22 26.98
C LYS A 302 -10.66 0.68 27.02
N ALA A 303 -9.61 0.07 27.56
CA ALA A 303 -9.56 -1.39 27.70
C ALA A 303 -10.63 -1.91 28.65
N ARG A 304 -10.96 -1.18 29.72
CA ARG A 304 -12.05 -1.54 30.64
C ARG A 304 -13.39 -1.63 29.92
N ASN A 305 -13.73 -0.59 29.15
CA ASN A 305 -14.98 -0.54 28.39
C ASN A 305 -15.06 -1.69 27.39
N ARG A 306 -13.96 -1.97 26.66
CA ARG A 306 -13.88 -3.11 25.74
C ARG A 306 -14.07 -4.46 26.42
N ILE A 307 -13.39 -4.69 27.54
CA ILE A 307 -13.47 -5.94 28.30
C ILE A 307 -14.87 -6.14 28.87
N PHE A 308 -15.47 -5.05 29.38
CA PHE A 308 -16.86 -5.06 29.85
C PHE A 308 -17.83 -5.40 28.71
N ASP A 309 -17.73 -4.72 27.57
CA ASP A 309 -18.56 -4.99 26.38
C ASP A 309 -18.36 -6.40 25.82
N LEU A 310 -17.17 -6.98 25.98
CA LEU A 310 -16.89 -8.37 25.59
C LEU A 310 -17.58 -9.35 26.53
N PHE A 311 -17.50 -9.10 27.84
CA PHE A 311 -18.11 -9.96 28.85
C PHE A 311 -19.61 -10.11 28.63
N TYR A 312 -20.33 -9.04 28.28
CA TYR A 312 -21.78 -9.06 28.03
C TYR A 312 -22.19 -9.47 26.62
N THR A 313 -21.27 -9.96 25.80
CA THR A 313 -21.67 -10.53 24.52
C THR A 313 -22.45 -11.84 24.73
N PRO A 314 -23.44 -12.16 23.86
CA PRO A 314 -24.16 -13.42 23.92
C PRO A 314 -23.22 -14.64 23.93
N LEU A 315 -22.15 -14.58 23.13
CA LEU A 315 -21.15 -15.65 23.04
C LEU A 315 -20.49 -15.99 24.40
N VAL A 316 -20.34 -15.00 25.29
CA VAL A 316 -19.75 -15.21 26.62
C VAL A 316 -20.84 -15.52 27.65
N GLN A 317 -21.92 -14.73 27.66
CA GLN A 317 -23.00 -14.86 28.65
C GLN A 317 -23.75 -16.18 28.54
N GLU A 318 -24.08 -16.63 27.33
CA GLU A 318 -24.85 -17.87 27.12
C GLU A 318 -24.04 -19.12 27.49
N ASN A 319 -22.70 -19.02 27.48
CA ASN A 319 -21.81 -20.14 27.80
C ASN A 319 -21.32 -20.12 29.25
N LEU A 320 -21.54 -19.04 30.00
CA LEU A 320 -20.94 -18.77 31.31
C LEU A 320 -21.13 -19.90 32.34
N GLU A 321 -22.26 -20.62 32.26
CA GLU A 321 -22.57 -21.74 33.16
C GLU A 321 -21.67 -22.97 32.97
N THR A 322 -21.10 -23.12 31.77
CA THR A 322 -20.31 -24.28 31.34
C THR A 322 -18.80 -24.03 31.32
N LEU A 323 -18.38 -22.77 31.53
CA LEU A 323 -16.98 -22.36 31.47
C LEU A 323 -16.24 -22.59 32.79
N ASP A 324 -14.92 -22.73 32.68
CA ASP A 324 -13.95 -22.60 33.77
C ASP A 324 -13.00 -21.42 33.48
N HIS A 325 -12.04 -21.13 34.38
CA HIS A 325 -11.13 -19.99 34.22
C HIS A 325 -10.35 -20.01 32.89
N PRO A 326 -9.69 -21.12 32.47
CA PRO A 326 -9.02 -21.19 31.18
C PRO A 326 -9.96 -21.01 29.99
N THR A 327 -11.11 -21.67 30.00
CA THR A 327 -12.05 -21.63 28.88
C THR A 327 -12.75 -20.27 28.77
N PHE A 328 -12.98 -19.59 29.89
CA PHE A 328 -13.49 -18.21 29.92
C PHE A 328 -12.53 -17.24 29.24
N LEU A 329 -11.24 -17.27 29.58
CA LEU A 329 -10.24 -16.43 28.92
C LEU A 329 -10.18 -16.74 27.41
N ALA A 330 -10.17 -18.02 27.03
CA ALA A 330 -10.17 -18.43 25.63
C ALA A 330 -11.41 -17.89 24.89
N LYS A 331 -12.59 -17.93 25.51
CA LYS A 331 -13.84 -17.46 24.89
C LYS A 331 -13.93 -15.94 24.78
N MET A 332 -13.39 -15.21 25.77
CA MET A 332 -13.24 -13.75 25.69
C MET A 332 -12.32 -13.34 24.53
N LYS A 333 -11.19 -14.04 24.35
CA LYS A 333 -10.27 -13.82 23.23
C LYS A 333 -10.92 -14.14 21.88
N GLU A 334 -11.58 -15.29 21.76
CA GLU A 334 -12.31 -15.68 20.55
C GLU A 334 -13.39 -14.65 20.16
N CYS A 335 -14.14 -14.14 21.15
CA CYS A 335 -15.13 -13.10 20.92
C CYS A 335 -14.49 -11.83 20.37
N TYR A 336 -13.34 -11.44 20.91
CA TYR A 336 -12.65 -10.24 20.49
C TYR A 336 -11.97 -10.39 19.12
N ASP A 337 -11.39 -11.55 18.83
CA ASP A 337 -10.90 -11.92 17.49
C ASP A 337 -12.02 -11.78 16.45
N SER A 338 -13.22 -12.28 16.78
CA SER A 338 -14.39 -12.15 15.91
C SER A 338 -14.76 -10.67 15.68
N LYS A 339 -14.81 -9.85 16.75
CA LYS A 339 -15.04 -8.39 16.62
C LYS A 339 -13.99 -7.74 15.71
N CYS A 340 -12.70 -8.09 15.85
CA CYS A 340 -11.63 -7.57 15.00
C CYS A 340 -11.81 -7.95 13.52
N SER A 341 -12.20 -9.20 13.23
CA SER A 341 -12.55 -9.61 11.86
C SER A 341 -13.71 -8.79 11.28
N TYR A 342 -14.76 -8.52 12.07
CA TYR A 342 -15.90 -7.73 11.61
C TYR A 342 -15.57 -6.25 11.41
N ILE A 343 -14.67 -5.67 12.21
CA ILE A 343 -14.16 -4.30 12.00
C ILE A 343 -13.40 -4.22 10.67
N LEU A 344 -12.47 -5.16 10.43
CA LEU A 344 -11.71 -5.21 9.19
C LEU A 344 -12.61 -5.45 7.97
N PHE A 345 -13.60 -6.34 8.10
CA PHE A 345 -14.63 -6.54 7.10
C PHE A 345 -15.42 -5.25 6.81
N GLY A 346 -15.75 -4.45 7.83
CA GLY A 346 -16.35 -3.14 7.65
C GLY A 346 -15.53 -2.20 6.77
N GLY A 347 -14.20 -2.24 6.88
CA GLY A 347 -13.29 -1.53 5.98
C GLY A 347 -13.45 -1.96 4.51
N TYR A 348 -13.48 -3.26 4.26
CA TYR A 348 -13.75 -3.80 2.92
C TYR A 348 -15.16 -3.48 2.43
N ALA A 349 -16.17 -3.56 3.29
CA ALA A 349 -17.54 -3.22 2.96
C ALA A 349 -17.66 -1.75 2.52
N LEU A 350 -16.94 -0.83 3.18
CA LEU A 350 -16.85 0.58 2.78
C LEU A 350 -16.22 0.74 1.39
N LEU A 351 -15.09 0.06 1.13
CA LEU A 351 -14.44 0.08 -0.18
C LEU A 351 -15.35 -0.46 -1.28
N LEU A 352 -16.07 -1.55 -1.01
CA LEU A 352 -16.99 -2.18 -1.97
C LEU A 352 -18.21 -1.31 -2.31
N GLN A 353 -18.53 -0.27 -1.53
CA GLN A 353 -19.50 0.76 -1.95
C GLN A 353 -18.97 1.66 -3.07
N GLN A 354 -17.65 1.66 -3.30
CA GLN A 354 -16.97 2.43 -4.34
C GLN A 354 -16.49 1.51 -5.48
N SER A 355 -17.31 0.53 -5.87
CA SER A 355 -16.93 -0.53 -6.82
C SER A 355 -16.36 0.00 -8.14
N GLU A 356 -16.90 1.10 -8.65
CA GLU A 356 -16.41 1.75 -9.88
C GLU A 356 -14.95 2.24 -9.74
N ALA A 357 -14.58 2.78 -8.58
CA ALA A 357 -13.23 3.27 -8.31
C ALA A 357 -12.22 2.11 -8.15
N LEU A 358 -12.66 0.97 -7.63
CA LEU A 358 -11.80 -0.20 -7.41
C LEU A 358 -11.46 -0.93 -8.72
N GLY A 359 -12.41 -1.01 -9.64
CA GLY A 359 -12.26 -1.80 -10.86
C GLY A 359 -12.25 -3.31 -10.62
N TYR A 360 -12.46 -4.07 -11.69
CA TYR A 360 -12.70 -5.53 -11.62
C TYR A 360 -11.57 -6.31 -10.94
N ASP A 361 -10.32 -6.08 -11.33
CA ASP A 361 -9.17 -6.85 -10.83
C ASP A 361 -8.96 -6.69 -9.32
N LEU A 362 -9.12 -5.46 -8.79
CA LEU A 362 -8.99 -5.22 -7.36
C LEU A 362 -10.19 -5.79 -6.60
N MET A 363 -11.41 -5.64 -7.14
CA MET A 363 -12.59 -6.27 -6.55
C MET A 363 -12.46 -7.78 -6.46
N PHE A 364 -11.96 -8.43 -7.51
CA PHE A 364 -11.68 -9.86 -7.52
C PHE A 364 -10.66 -10.23 -6.44
N THR A 365 -9.57 -9.47 -6.30
CA THR A 365 -8.57 -9.70 -5.26
C THR A 365 -9.14 -9.51 -3.85
N ILE A 366 -10.02 -8.52 -3.65
CA ILE A 366 -10.74 -8.29 -2.39
C ILE A 366 -11.65 -9.48 -2.05
N GLN A 367 -12.40 -9.99 -3.03
CA GLN A 367 -13.27 -11.15 -2.85
C GLN A 367 -12.48 -12.39 -2.40
N GLN A 368 -11.31 -12.62 -3.00
CA GLN A 368 -10.40 -13.69 -2.56
C GLN A 368 -9.95 -13.53 -1.11
N VAL A 369 -9.60 -12.31 -0.67
CA VAL A 369 -9.22 -12.05 0.72
C VAL A 369 -10.38 -12.33 1.68
N LEU A 370 -11.60 -11.97 1.28
CA LEU A 370 -12.82 -12.23 2.06
C LEU A 370 -13.20 -13.72 2.12
N GLY A 371 -12.54 -14.58 1.34
CA GLY A 371 -12.89 -16.00 1.24
C GLY A 371 -14.15 -16.25 0.40
N GLU A 372 -14.58 -15.25 -0.39
CA GLU A 372 -15.75 -15.36 -1.24
C GLU A 372 -15.35 -15.64 -2.69
N THR A 373 -15.77 -16.78 -3.21
CA THR A 373 -15.58 -17.13 -4.63
C THR A 373 -16.88 -17.15 -5.43
N SER A 374 -18.07 -17.00 -4.82
CA SER A 374 -19.33 -17.01 -5.60
C SER A 374 -20.62 -16.47 -4.95
N LYS A 375 -20.65 -16.06 -3.67
CA LYS A 375 -21.86 -15.51 -3.04
C LYS A 375 -21.73 -14.00 -2.91
N GLU A 376 -22.72 -13.26 -3.38
CA GLU A 376 -22.74 -11.81 -3.19
C GLU A 376 -23.03 -11.49 -1.72
N LEU A 377 -22.14 -10.72 -1.08
CA LEU A 377 -22.40 -10.13 0.24
C LEU A 377 -23.75 -9.40 0.24
N THR A 378 -24.63 -9.79 1.15
CA THR A 378 -25.94 -9.16 1.32
C THR A 378 -25.78 -7.71 1.80
N LYS A 379 -26.82 -6.88 1.56
CA LYS A 379 -26.87 -5.51 2.09
C LYS A 379 -26.76 -5.49 3.61
N GLU A 380 -27.39 -6.45 4.29
CA GLU A 380 -27.37 -6.58 5.74
C GLU A 380 -25.95 -6.89 6.27
N ASP A 381 -25.22 -7.79 5.60
CA ASP A 381 -23.84 -8.11 5.99
C ASP A 381 -22.95 -6.86 5.88
N ARG A 382 -23.01 -6.14 4.75
CA ARG A 382 -22.24 -4.90 4.56
C ARG A 382 -22.60 -3.83 5.59
N LEU A 383 -23.90 -3.65 5.88
CA LEU A 383 -24.37 -2.67 6.86
C LEU A 383 -23.84 -2.98 8.26
N ASN A 384 -23.89 -4.24 8.67
CA ASN A 384 -23.40 -4.65 9.98
C ASN A 384 -21.87 -4.49 10.08
N GLY A 385 -21.11 -4.86 9.04
CA GLY A 385 -19.67 -4.59 8.99
C GLY A 385 -19.35 -3.11 9.15
N LEU A 386 -20.08 -2.23 8.45
CA LEU A 386 -19.92 -0.78 8.59
C LEU A 386 -20.20 -0.26 10.00
N LYS A 387 -21.19 -0.84 10.71
CA LYS A 387 -21.45 -0.49 12.11
C LYS A 387 -20.26 -0.83 13.01
N PHE A 388 -19.63 -2.00 12.83
CA PHE A 388 -18.41 -2.36 13.56
C PHE A 388 -17.25 -1.41 13.26
N LEU A 389 -17.03 -1.06 11.98
CA LEU A 389 -16.01 -0.09 11.59
C LEU A 389 -16.26 1.28 12.24
N LYS A 390 -17.50 1.78 12.18
CA LYS A 390 -17.88 3.08 12.72
C LYS A 390 -17.63 3.14 14.23
N GLN A 391 -18.10 2.13 14.97
CA GLN A 391 -17.83 2.03 16.41
C GLN A 391 -16.34 2.00 16.73
N PHE A 392 -15.54 1.26 15.95
CA PHE A 392 -14.09 1.27 16.09
C PHE A 392 -13.49 2.65 15.87
N LEU A 393 -13.87 3.37 14.82
CA LEU A 393 -13.33 4.71 14.52
C LEU A 393 -13.75 5.79 15.51
N GLU A 394 -14.92 5.65 16.13
CA GLU A 394 -15.40 6.53 17.20
C GLU A 394 -14.58 6.34 18.48
N ILE A 395 -14.25 5.09 18.83
CA ILE A 395 -13.45 4.74 20.02
C ILE A 395 -11.95 4.98 19.78
N GLU A 396 -11.44 4.61 18.60
CA GLU A 396 -10.06 4.80 18.14
C GLU A 396 -9.88 6.10 17.36
N SER A 397 -10.30 7.23 17.91
CA SER A 397 -10.26 8.51 17.19
C SER A 397 -8.86 8.90 16.68
N ASN A 398 -7.79 8.37 17.29
CA ASN A 398 -6.38 8.62 16.98
C ASN A 398 -5.71 7.50 16.16
N VAL A 399 -6.44 6.52 15.64
CA VAL A 399 -5.82 5.50 14.78
C VAL A 399 -5.20 6.14 13.54
N ALA A 400 -3.93 5.83 13.28
CA ALA A 400 -3.20 6.35 12.12
C ALA A 400 -3.59 5.53 10.88
N LEU A 401 -4.58 6.01 10.13
CA LEU A 401 -5.01 5.40 8.87
C LEU A 401 -4.58 6.23 7.66
N ASP A 402 -4.31 5.55 6.55
CA ASP A 402 -4.11 6.18 5.25
C ASP A 402 -5.48 6.50 4.62
N TYR A 403 -5.90 7.77 4.74
CA TYR A 403 -7.18 8.24 4.23
C TYR A 403 -7.11 8.75 2.78
N GLU A 404 -5.99 8.59 2.08
CA GLU A 404 -5.81 9.21 0.76
C GLU A 404 -6.78 8.68 -0.30
N PHE A 405 -7.25 7.44 -0.16
CA PHE A 405 -8.29 6.90 -1.05
C PHE A 405 -9.59 7.70 -0.98
N PHE A 406 -9.90 8.28 0.18
CA PHE A 406 -11.14 9.01 0.40
C PHE A 406 -10.94 10.53 0.30
N ASP A 407 -9.76 11.01 -0.06
CA ASP A 407 -9.39 12.43 0.03
C ASP A 407 -9.47 12.97 1.48
N GLY A 408 -9.17 12.11 2.47
CA GLY A 408 -9.07 12.48 3.88
C GLY A 408 -10.19 11.97 4.78
N LYS A 409 -9.96 12.09 6.09
CA LYS A 409 -10.83 11.54 7.15
C LYS A 409 -12.27 12.07 7.09
N SER A 410 -12.45 13.36 6.80
CA SER A 410 -13.79 13.99 6.73
C SER A 410 -14.65 13.40 5.60
N CYS A 411 -14.03 13.19 4.43
CA CYS A 411 -14.69 12.61 3.27
C CYS A 411 -15.01 11.13 3.52
N MET A 412 -14.09 10.37 4.13
CA MET A 412 -14.36 9.00 4.58
C MET A 412 -15.57 8.93 5.52
N ASN A 413 -15.64 9.78 6.55
CA ASN A 413 -16.76 9.82 7.49
C ASN A 413 -18.09 10.13 6.78
N THR A 414 -18.06 11.03 5.80
CA THR A 414 -19.23 11.34 4.96
C THR A 414 -19.66 10.12 4.14
N LEU A 415 -18.69 9.35 3.61
CA LEU A 415 -18.97 8.13 2.85
C LEU A 415 -19.52 7.01 3.73
N ILE A 416 -19.02 6.87 4.96
CA ILE A 416 -19.59 5.93 5.95
C ILE A 416 -21.06 6.27 6.20
N ALA A 417 -21.39 7.53 6.47
CA ALA A 417 -22.77 7.96 6.71
C ALA A 417 -23.67 7.74 5.47
N ARG A 418 -23.17 8.01 4.26
CA ARG A 418 -23.91 7.75 3.02
C ARG A 418 -24.13 6.26 2.79
N ALA A 419 -23.11 5.44 3.04
CA ALA A 419 -23.20 3.98 2.92
C ALA A 419 -24.21 3.39 3.90
N GLU A 420 -24.22 3.88 5.14
CA GLU A 420 -25.21 3.49 6.16
C GLU A 420 -26.63 3.79 5.69
N VAL A 421 -26.89 4.99 5.16
CA VAL A 421 -28.21 5.37 4.61
C VAL A 421 -28.57 4.52 3.39
N ALA A 422 -27.63 4.29 2.46
CA ALA A 422 -27.88 3.53 1.25
C ALA A 422 -28.21 2.06 1.53
N LEU A 423 -27.53 1.45 2.51
CA LEU A 423 -27.72 0.06 2.88
C LEU A 423 -28.91 -0.17 3.83
N SER A 424 -29.39 0.89 4.50
CA SER A 424 -30.57 0.83 5.38
C SER A 424 -31.90 1.03 4.64
N LYS A 425 -31.88 1.48 3.39
CA LYS A 425 -33.09 1.63 2.58
C LYS A 425 -33.54 0.28 2.02
N GLU A 426 -34.77 -0.12 2.34
CA GLU A 426 -35.44 -1.22 1.66
C GLU A 426 -35.64 -0.88 0.17
N GLU A 427 -35.43 -1.85 -0.71
CA GLU A 427 -35.83 -1.71 -2.11
C GLU A 427 -37.36 -1.59 -2.16
N VAL A 428 -37.86 -0.40 -2.49
CA VAL A 428 -39.24 -0.25 -2.95
C VAL A 428 -39.33 -1.06 -4.25
N LYS A 429 -39.89 -2.27 -4.18
CA LYS A 429 -40.31 -3.01 -5.36
C LYS A 429 -41.40 -2.19 -6.04
N GLU A 430 -41.09 -1.59 -7.18
CA GLU A 430 -42.12 -1.13 -8.11
C GLU A 430 -42.86 -2.38 -8.62
N GLU A 431 -43.95 -2.75 -7.94
CA GLU A 431 -44.96 -3.62 -8.54
C GLU A 431 -45.58 -2.85 -9.71
N THR A 432 -45.05 -3.10 -10.91
CA THR A 432 -45.72 -2.73 -12.16
C THR A 432 -47.03 -3.52 -12.22
N THR A 433 -48.10 -2.93 -11.69
CA THR A 433 -49.46 -3.42 -11.89
C THR A 433 -49.78 -3.17 -13.36
N VAL A 434 -49.62 -4.20 -14.18
CA VAL A 434 -50.18 -4.23 -15.53
C VAL A 434 -51.70 -4.24 -15.36
N LEU A 435 -52.30 -3.07 -15.42
CA LEU A 435 -53.74 -2.91 -15.62
C LEU A 435 -54.02 -3.31 -17.08
N THR A 436 -54.44 -4.57 -17.25
CA THR A 436 -55.22 -5.00 -18.40
C THR A 436 -56.51 -4.18 -18.48
N LEU A 437 -56.72 -3.52 -19.62
CA LEU A 437 -58.04 -3.18 -20.17
C LEU A 437 -58.11 -3.69 -21.60
#